data_AF-A0A349YSR7-F1
#
_entry.id   AF-A0A349YSR7-F1
#
_cell.length_a   1.000
_cell.length_b   1.000
_cell.length_c   1.000
_cell.angle_alpha   90.00
_cell.angle_beta   90.00
_cell.angle_gamma   90.00
#
_symmetry.space_group_name_H-M   'P 1'
#
loop_
_entity.id
_entity.type
_entity.pdbx_description
1 polymer ?
#
loop_
_entity_poly.entity_id
_entity_poly.type
_entity_poly.pdbx_seq_one_letter_code
_entity_poly.pdbx_strand_id
1 'polypeptide(L)'
;MPRLTQSQLNALIKKEGCDRIWSWSKINTFMISPYEYYLKYILKEKEDRKDCIYATTGGIAHDILEKYYTKQIEYKDMISLFQENWTAAFDIMEMKFDRNDEEKNFSIANHYKYDLQHFFTFHSSLKHKPMIEQFVKINLEGILIQGYIDACMKDDEGNYIIIDWKTSSKYSAKTADEKAGQLVIYALGLHKAGIPIEKIKICWNFLKYVDVEYAQKNGKTKTRTVERYKIGDALQSNVKMWLSHYGYEPDEYLKKLLDSNSIDNLPEIVKEKYKITDCFVYVPLTNSLIQSWVDKVKNTVADIELREADYEKYKSDKSFWDSPEQVEKESYYFSTLCGYSRKLHKPFDEYCSKIEKRKKDSEIGIVGDTNLSEDLSWLNEI
;
A
#
# COMPACT_ATOMS: atom_id res chain seq x y z
N MET A 1 2.13 -10.32 -19.32
CA MET A 1 1.39 -11.46 -19.94
C MET A 1 -0.06 -11.35 -19.49
N PRO A 2 -1.06 -11.75 -20.28
CA PRO A 2 -2.45 -11.70 -19.82
C PRO A 2 -2.65 -12.61 -18.61
N ARG A 3 -3.49 -12.16 -17.66
CA ARG A 3 -3.91 -12.98 -16.51
C ARG A 3 -4.56 -14.27 -16.98
N LEU A 4 -4.43 -15.34 -16.19
CA LEU A 4 -5.00 -16.64 -16.51
C LEU A 4 -6.53 -16.55 -16.60
N THR A 5 -7.09 -17.17 -17.63
CA THR A 5 -8.53 -17.33 -17.82
C THR A 5 -9.11 -18.32 -16.80
N GLN A 6 -10.43 -18.28 -16.59
CA GLN A 6 -11.11 -19.22 -15.69
C GLN A 6 -10.88 -20.70 -16.09
N SER A 7 -10.82 -20.99 -17.38
CA SER A 7 -10.54 -22.36 -17.88
C SER A 7 -9.13 -22.82 -17.48
N GLN A 8 -8.13 -21.94 -17.60
CA GLN A 8 -6.76 -22.22 -17.18
C GLN A 8 -6.66 -22.40 -15.65
N LEU A 9 -7.39 -21.61 -14.87
CA LEU A 9 -7.46 -21.76 -13.42
C LEU A 9 -8.10 -23.10 -13.03
N ASN A 10 -9.20 -23.50 -13.67
CA ASN A 10 -9.86 -24.79 -13.41
C ASN A 10 -8.95 -25.98 -13.76
N ALA A 11 -8.22 -25.89 -14.88
CA ALA A 11 -7.23 -26.90 -15.25
C ALA A 11 -6.09 -27.00 -14.22
N LEU A 12 -5.65 -25.85 -13.69
CA LEU A 12 -4.64 -25.78 -12.65
C LEU A 12 -5.13 -26.40 -11.33
N ILE A 13 -6.34 -26.07 -10.88
CA ILE A 13 -6.97 -26.65 -9.68
C ILE A 13 -6.98 -28.18 -9.77
N LYS A 14 -7.47 -28.71 -10.90
CA LYS A 14 -7.52 -30.16 -11.15
C LYS A 14 -6.12 -30.80 -11.16
N LYS A 15 -5.13 -30.13 -11.77
CA LYS A 15 -3.74 -30.60 -11.82
C LYS A 15 -3.11 -30.68 -10.43
N GLU A 16 -3.44 -29.75 -9.55
CA GLU A 16 -2.88 -29.66 -8.20
C GLU A 16 -3.66 -30.50 -7.16
N GLY A 17 -4.77 -31.11 -7.56
CA GLY A 17 -5.59 -31.95 -6.68
C GLY A 17 -6.29 -31.15 -5.57
N CYS A 18 -6.59 -29.88 -5.82
CA CYS A 18 -7.28 -29.01 -4.87
C CYS A 18 -8.75 -28.82 -5.27
N ASP A 19 -9.61 -28.47 -4.32
CA ASP A 19 -11.03 -28.20 -4.59
C ASP A 19 -11.25 -26.80 -5.18
N ARG A 20 -10.36 -25.87 -4.83
CA ARG A 20 -10.43 -24.46 -5.25
C ARG A 20 -9.07 -23.80 -5.28
N ILE A 21 -9.05 -22.58 -5.84
CA ILE A 21 -7.89 -21.70 -5.83
C ILE A 21 -8.18 -20.42 -5.06
N TRP A 22 -7.21 -19.99 -4.28
CA TRP A 22 -7.23 -18.77 -3.49
C TRP A 22 -6.41 -17.67 -4.15
N SER A 23 -6.68 -16.43 -3.77
CA SER A 23 -5.79 -15.30 -4.02
C SER A 23 -5.38 -14.67 -2.69
N TRP A 24 -4.20 -14.05 -2.65
CA TRP A 24 -3.77 -13.31 -1.46
C TRP A 24 -4.80 -12.26 -1.05
N SER A 25 -5.32 -11.49 -2.01
CA SER A 25 -6.35 -10.47 -1.76
C SER A 25 -7.60 -11.07 -1.10
N LYS A 26 -8.09 -12.23 -1.55
CA LYS A 26 -9.26 -12.89 -0.96
C LYS A 26 -9.02 -13.31 0.49
N ILE A 27 -7.86 -13.90 0.78
CA ILE A 27 -7.48 -14.30 2.15
C ILE A 27 -7.31 -13.06 3.03
N ASN A 28 -6.62 -12.03 2.53
CA ASN A 28 -6.35 -10.80 3.25
C ASN A 28 -7.63 -10.00 3.55
N THR A 29 -8.63 -10.01 2.65
CA THR A 29 -9.96 -9.43 2.94
C THR A 29 -10.56 -10.08 4.19
N PHE A 30 -10.53 -11.41 4.31
CA PHE A 30 -11.03 -12.09 5.52
C PHE A 30 -10.20 -11.77 6.76
N MET A 31 -8.87 -11.66 6.63
CA MET A 31 -8.01 -11.28 7.76
C MET A 31 -8.33 -9.87 8.29
N ILE A 32 -8.76 -8.94 7.42
CA ILE A 32 -9.14 -7.57 7.80
C ILE A 32 -10.59 -7.53 8.29
N SER A 33 -11.51 -8.18 7.58
CA SER A 33 -12.92 -8.23 7.93
C SER A 33 -13.59 -9.49 7.38
N PRO A 34 -13.94 -10.46 8.25
CA PRO A 34 -14.81 -11.57 7.89
C PRO A 34 -16.15 -11.11 7.28
N TYR A 35 -16.69 -9.96 7.69
CA TYR A 35 -17.97 -9.48 7.15
C TYR A 35 -17.83 -8.90 5.75
N GLU A 36 -16.76 -8.16 5.47
CA GLU A 36 -16.42 -7.75 4.10
C GLU A 36 -16.24 -8.98 3.19
N TYR A 37 -15.53 -10.01 3.68
CA TYR A 37 -15.37 -11.26 2.94
C TYR A 37 -16.73 -11.90 2.60
N TYR A 38 -17.64 -11.93 3.57
CA TYR A 38 -19.00 -12.42 3.38
C TYR A 38 -19.75 -11.64 2.30
N LEU A 39 -19.78 -10.31 2.39
CA LEU A 39 -20.45 -9.46 1.39
C LEU A 39 -19.85 -9.70 -0.01
N LYS A 40 -18.51 -9.68 -0.12
CA LYS A 40 -17.80 -9.69 -1.40
C LYS A 40 -17.75 -11.06 -2.08
N TYR A 41 -17.46 -12.11 -1.33
CA TYR A 41 -17.16 -13.43 -1.91
C TYR A 41 -18.26 -14.45 -1.72
N ILE A 42 -19.09 -14.32 -0.68
CA ILE A 42 -20.22 -15.23 -0.43
C ILE A 42 -21.49 -14.70 -1.07
N LEU A 43 -21.91 -13.48 -0.72
CA LEU A 43 -23.10 -12.85 -1.29
C LEU A 43 -22.85 -12.27 -2.69
N LYS A 44 -21.61 -11.88 -2.99
CA LYS A 44 -21.26 -11.13 -4.21
C LYS A 44 -22.03 -9.82 -4.31
N GLU A 45 -22.24 -9.19 -3.16
CA GLU A 45 -22.87 -7.88 -3.04
C GLU A 45 -21.99 -6.83 -3.74
N LYS A 46 -22.62 -5.84 -4.37
CA LYS A 46 -21.86 -4.77 -5.03
C LYS A 46 -21.40 -3.76 -3.99
N GLU A 47 -20.14 -3.35 -4.09
CA GLU A 47 -19.60 -2.22 -3.32
C GLU A 47 -20.46 -0.96 -3.59
N ASP A 48 -20.97 -0.37 -2.51
CA ASP A 48 -21.82 0.83 -2.53
C ASP A 48 -21.02 2.12 -2.23
N ARG A 49 -19.71 2.00 -2.01
CA ARG A 49 -18.75 3.11 -1.98
C ARG A 49 -17.77 3.03 -3.14
N LYS A 50 -17.64 4.12 -3.90
CA LYS A 50 -16.77 4.22 -5.08
C LYS A 50 -15.89 5.47 -5.12
N ASP A 51 -15.94 6.24 -4.05
CA ASP A 51 -15.33 7.55 -3.89
C ASP A 51 -13.99 7.49 -3.13
N CYS A 52 -13.48 6.29 -2.81
CA CYS A 52 -12.16 6.12 -2.18
C CYS A 52 -11.03 6.32 -3.20
N ILE A 53 -10.34 7.45 -3.14
CA ILE A 53 -9.31 7.78 -4.13
C ILE A 53 -8.05 6.92 -4.03
N TYR A 54 -7.72 6.37 -2.85
CA TYR A 54 -6.48 5.61 -2.64
C TYR A 54 -6.37 4.38 -3.56
N ALA A 55 -7.46 3.64 -3.74
CA ALA A 55 -7.49 2.46 -4.60
C ALA A 55 -7.29 2.86 -6.08
N THR A 56 -7.97 3.92 -6.51
CA THR A 56 -7.88 4.44 -7.88
C THR A 56 -6.49 4.97 -8.21
N THR A 57 -5.90 5.81 -7.35
CA THR A 57 -4.56 6.37 -7.58
C THR A 57 -3.45 5.34 -7.45
N GLY A 58 -3.59 4.36 -6.56
CA GLY A 58 -2.73 3.17 -6.53
C GLY A 58 -2.78 2.39 -7.84
N GLY A 59 -3.99 2.12 -8.36
CA GLY A 59 -4.18 1.47 -9.65
C GLY A 59 -3.57 2.24 -10.82
N ILE A 60 -3.78 3.56 -10.88
CA ILE A 60 -3.17 4.45 -11.89
C ILE A 60 -1.64 4.32 -11.85
N ALA A 61 -1.03 4.35 -10.66
CA ALA A 61 0.42 4.29 -10.53
C ALA A 61 0.99 2.94 -11.03
N HIS A 62 0.33 1.84 -10.69
CA HIS A 62 0.69 0.51 -11.17
C HIS A 62 0.57 0.40 -12.69
N ASP A 63 -0.54 0.89 -13.25
CA ASP A 63 -0.83 0.80 -14.69
C ASP A 63 0.20 1.59 -15.52
N ILE A 64 0.64 2.77 -15.04
CA ILE A 64 1.71 3.56 -15.65
C ILE A 64 3.04 2.81 -15.60
N LEU A 65 3.40 2.25 -14.43
CA LEU A 65 4.65 1.51 -14.27
C LEU A 65 4.67 0.23 -15.12
N GLU A 66 3.55 -0.50 -15.21
CA GLU A 66 3.41 -1.64 -16.11
C GLU A 66 3.64 -1.22 -17.57
N LYS A 67 2.93 -0.20 -18.04
CA LYS A 67 3.08 0.33 -19.41
C LYS A 67 4.53 0.74 -19.69
N TYR A 68 5.18 1.41 -18.75
CA TYR A 68 6.57 1.83 -18.89
C TYR A 68 7.53 0.64 -19.00
N TYR A 69 7.50 -0.29 -18.04
CA TYR A 69 8.44 -1.42 -18.02
C TYR A 69 8.17 -2.47 -19.11
N THR A 70 6.94 -2.52 -19.63
CA THR A 70 6.59 -3.33 -20.80
C THR A 70 6.83 -2.60 -22.13
N LYS A 71 7.36 -1.38 -22.10
CA LYS A 71 7.69 -0.52 -23.26
C LYS A 71 6.49 -0.10 -24.11
N GLN A 72 5.32 0.04 -23.50
CA GLN A 72 4.11 0.60 -24.14
C GLN A 72 4.12 2.13 -24.16
N ILE A 73 4.87 2.77 -23.25
CA ILE A 73 5.06 4.22 -23.15
C ILE A 73 6.54 4.53 -22.92
N GLU A 74 6.98 5.77 -23.21
CA GLU A 74 8.32 6.23 -22.85
C GLU A 74 8.34 6.81 -21.42
N TYR A 75 9.54 6.92 -20.84
CA TYR A 75 9.70 7.48 -19.48
C TYR A 75 9.08 8.88 -19.35
N LYS A 76 9.26 9.72 -20.38
CA LYS A 76 8.76 11.11 -20.42
C LYS A 76 7.23 11.20 -20.38
N ASP A 77 6.53 10.13 -20.76
CA ASP A 77 5.06 10.10 -20.82
C ASP A 77 4.43 9.73 -19.46
N MET A 78 5.21 9.21 -18.51
CA MET A 78 4.67 8.76 -17.22
C MET A 78 4.05 9.91 -16.43
N ILE A 79 4.71 11.07 -16.40
CA ILE A 79 4.23 12.23 -15.65
C ILE A 79 2.94 12.81 -16.24
N SER A 80 2.83 12.91 -17.56
CA SER A 80 1.62 13.41 -18.21
C SER A 80 0.45 12.46 -17.99
N LEU A 81 0.66 11.15 -18.12
CA LEU A 81 -0.36 10.14 -17.84
C LEU A 81 -0.81 10.18 -16.38
N PHE A 82 0.10 10.36 -15.43
CA PHE A 82 -0.28 10.50 -14.03
C PHE A 82 -1.14 11.75 -13.80
N GLN A 83 -0.75 12.89 -14.37
CA GLN A 83 -1.48 14.15 -14.23
C GLN A 83 -2.89 14.07 -14.82
N GLU A 84 -3.03 13.50 -16.02
CA GLU A 84 -4.33 13.30 -16.68
C GLU A 84 -5.26 12.41 -15.84
N ASN A 85 -4.75 11.26 -15.38
CA ASN A 85 -5.54 10.32 -14.58
C ASN A 85 -5.84 10.87 -13.17
N TRP A 86 -4.94 11.66 -12.59
CA TRP A 86 -5.20 12.38 -11.34
C TRP A 86 -6.36 13.34 -11.50
N THR A 87 -6.36 14.17 -12.55
CA THR A 87 -7.44 15.14 -12.79
C THR A 87 -8.77 14.44 -13.05
N ALA A 88 -8.78 13.31 -13.78
CA ALA A 88 -9.97 12.49 -13.91
C ALA A 88 -10.49 11.98 -12.55
N ALA A 89 -9.61 11.49 -11.67
CA ALA A 89 -10.00 10.92 -10.38
C ALA A 89 -10.40 11.97 -9.33
N PHE A 90 -9.58 12.99 -9.12
CA PHE A 90 -9.77 13.96 -8.06
C PHE A 90 -10.66 15.14 -8.50
N ASP A 91 -10.42 15.72 -9.68
CA ASP A 91 -11.11 16.95 -10.09
C ASP A 91 -12.47 16.66 -10.77
N ILE A 92 -12.58 15.58 -11.55
CA ILE A 92 -13.81 15.25 -12.32
C ILE A 92 -14.72 14.28 -11.57
N MET A 93 -14.16 13.18 -11.03
CA MET A 93 -14.93 12.19 -10.27
C MET A 93 -15.08 12.55 -8.79
N GLU A 94 -14.46 13.65 -8.33
CA GLU A 94 -14.53 14.16 -6.96
C GLU A 94 -14.24 13.10 -5.87
N MET A 95 -13.33 12.16 -6.18
CA MET A 95 -12.94 11.12 -5.23
C MET A 95 -12.17 11.73 -4.05
N LYS A 96 -12.40 11.20 -2.84
CA LYS A 96 -11.88 11.78 -1.59
C LYS A 96 -10.87 10.87 -0.88
N PHE A 97 -9.86 11.48 -0.29
CA PHE A 97 -8.95 10.89 0.69
C PHE A 97 -9.55 10.89 2.09
N ASP A 98 -10.26 11.97 2.44
CA ASP A 98 -11.05 12.11 3.65
C ASP A 98 -12.44 12.63 3.27
N ARG A 99 -13.48 11.94 3.73
CA ARG A 99 -14.88 12.24 3.37
C ARG A 99 -15.51 13.26 4.32
N ASN A 100 -14.95 13.40 5.51
CA ASN A 100 -15.59 14.10 6.62
C ASN A 100 -14.97 15.49 6.84
N ASP A 101 -13.76 15.73 6.32
CA ASP A 101 -13.02 16.98 6.48
C ASP A 101 -12.42 17.43 5.15
N GLU A 102 -12.97 18.52 4.58
CA GLU A 102 -12.56 19.04 3.27
C GLU A 102 -11.16 19.66 3.28
N GLU A 103 -10.80 20.39 4.34
CA GLU A 103 -9.47 21.01 4.46
C GLU A 103 -8.40 19.92 4.58
N LYS A 104 -8.65 18.92 5.42
CA LYS A 104 -7.77 17.76 5.56
C LYS A 104 -7.69 16.95 4.26
N ASN A 105 -8.81 16.73 3.58
CA ASN A 105 -8.84 16.05 2.28
C ASN A 105 -7.94 16.78 1.27
N PHE A 106 -8.06 18.10 1.16
CA PHE A 106 -7.25 18.91 0.25
C PHE A 106 -5.76 18.89 0.62
N SER A 107 -5.45 18.97 1.92
CA SER A 107 -4.07 18.87 2.43
C SER A 107 -3.43 17.51 2.09
N ILE A 108 -4.14 16.40 2.33
CA ILE A 108 -3.68 15.06 1.96
C ILE A 108 -3.48 14.97 0.45
N ALA A 109 -4.46 15.43 -0.33
CA ALA A 109 -4.42 15.38 -1.78
C ALA A 109 -3.21 16.12 -2.35
N ASN A 110 -2.90 17.31 -1.85
CA ASN A 110 -1.75 18.09 -2.32
C ASN A 110 -0.42 17.38 -2.07
N HIS A 111 -0.20 16.88 -0.85
CA HIS A 111 1.04 16.16 -0.53
C HIS A 111 1.15 14.87 -1.35
N TYR A 112 0.06 14.09 -1.43
CA TYR A 112 0.03 12.84 -2.16
C TYR A 112 0.26 13.03 -3.67
N LYS A 113 -0.38 14.04 -4.27
CA LYS A 113 -0.17 14.43 -5.67
C LYS A 113 1.28 14.82 -5.90
N TYR A 114 1.82 15.69 -5.06
CA TYR A 114 3.21 16.14 -5.17
C TYR A 114 4.16 14.94 -5.13
N ASP A 115 3.99 14.05 -4.15
CA ASP A 115 4.84 12.89 -3.97
C ASP A 115 4.89 12.02 -5.23
N LEU A 116 3.74 11.71 -5.82
CA LEU A 116 3.68 10.88 -7.01
C LEU A 116 4.12 11.63 -8.28
N GLN A 117 3.85 12.94 -8.41
CA GLN A 117 4.41 13.74 -9.50
C GLN A 117 5.95 13.74 -9.46
N HIS A 118 6.52 13.94 -8.27
CA HIS A 118 7.96 13.85 -8.07
C HIS A 118 8.46 12.44 -8.41
N PHE A 119 7.76 11.39 -8.02
CA PHE A 119 8.11 10.02 -8.40
C PHE A 119 8.16 9.87 -9.93
N PHE A 120 7.08 10.16 -10.65
CA PHE A 120 7.03 9.97 -12.11
C PHE A 120 7.98 10.89 -12.90
N THR A 121 8.47 11.96 -12.27
CA THR A 121 9.49 12.84 -12.86
C THR A 121 10.90 12.29 -12.65
N PHE A 122 11.23 11.82 -11.44
CA PHE A 122 12.60 11.55 -11.01
C PHE A 122 12.90 10.08 -10.65
N HIS A 123 11.94 9.18 -10.85
CA HIS A 123 12.08 7.74 -10.64
C HIS A 123 13.33 7.16 -11.34
N SER A 124 14.15 6.45 -10.58
CA SER A 124 15.31 5.76 -11.12
C SER A 124 14.89 4.41 -11.70
N SER A 125 14.87 4.32 -13.03
CA SER A 125 14.53 3.10 -13.74
C SER A 125 15.27 1.89 -13.18
N LEU A 126 14.57 0.77 -13.00
CA LEU A 126 15.19 -0.46 -12.51
C LEU A 126 16.38 -0.85 -13.40
N LYS A 127 17.53 -1.11 -12.75
CA LYS A 127 18.79 -1.43 -13.42
C LYS A 127 18.65 -2.63 -14.38
N HIS A 128 17.85 -3.61 -13.99
CA HIS A 128 17.60 -4.83 -14.76
C HIS A 128 16.16 -4.85 -15.26
N LYS A 129 15.96 -5.43 -16.45
CA LYS A 129 14.62 -5.56 -17.03
C LYS A 129 13.74 -6.42 -16.12
N PRO A 130 12.62 -5.89 -15.58
CA PRO A 130 11.71 -6.69 -14.79
C PRO A 130 10.79 -7.53 -15.68
N MET A 131 10.34 -8.66 -15.13
CA MET A 131 9.12 -9.35 -15.53
C MET A 131 7.95 -8.70 -14.79
N ILE A 132 6.94 -8.24 -15.53
CA ILE A 132 5.79 -7.49 -15.00
C ILE A 132 4.55 -8.38 -14.99
N GLU A 133 3.73 -8.26 -13.94
CA GLU A 133 2.50 -9.03 -13.71
C GLU A 133 2.73 -10.54 -13.87
N GLN A 134 3.84 -11.05 -13.32
CA GLN A 134 4.23 -12.44 -13.50
C GLN A 134 3.34 -13.33 -12.63
N PHE A 135 2.61 -14.25 -13.28
CA PHE A 135 1.82 -15.26 -12.58
C PHE A 135 2.71 -16.13 -11.68
N VAL A 136 2.27 -16.32 -10.44
CA VAL A 136 2.89 -17.21 -9.45
C VAL A 136 1.81 -18.03 -8.75
N LYS A 137 2.19 -19.24 -8.33
CA LYS A 137 1.32 -20.13 -7.53
C LYS A 137 2.11 -20.87 -6.47
N ILE A 138 1.42 -21.28 -5.42
CA ILE A 138 1.94 -22.19 -4.40
C ILE A 138 0.82 -23.10 -3.91
N ASN A 139 1.14 -24.38 -3.69
CA ASN A 139 0.25 -25.34 -3.03
C ASN A 139 0.79 -25.60 -1.62
N LEU A 140 0.09 -25.10 -0.61
CA LEU A 140 0.41 -25.27 0.79
C LEU A 140 -0.44 -26.41 1.37
N GLU A 141 -0.10 -27.65 1.02
CA GLU A 141 -0.79 -28.86 1.49
C GLU A 141 -2.30 -28.86 1.21
N GLY A 142 -2.68 -28.74 -0.06
CA GLY A 142 -4.08 -28.72 -0.50
C GLY A 142 -4.67 -27.31 -0.59
N ILE A 143 -4.00 -26.31 -0.02
CA ILE A 143 -4.37 -24.90 -0.17
C ILE A 143 -3.61 -24.30 -1.35
N LEU A 144 -4.24 -24.31 -2.53
CA LEU A 144 -3.67 -23.71 -3.73
C LEU A 144 -3.93 -22.20 -3.76
N ILE A 145 -2.86 -21.41 -3.81
CA ILE A 145 -2.91 -19.93 -3.85
C ILE A 145 -2.25 -19.46 -5.15
N GLN A 146 -2.87 -18.50 -5.82
CA GLN A 146 -2.30 -17.76 -6.94
C GLN A 146 -2.04 -16.29 -6.61
N GLY A 147 -1.19 -15.67 -7.42
CA GLY A 147 -1.01 -14.23 -7.48
C GLY A 147 -0.31 -13.79 -8.75
N TYR A 148 -0.15 -12.47 -8.85
CA TYR A 148 0.61 -11.80 -9.90
C TYR A 148 1.61 -10.89 -9.19
N ILE A 149 2.89 -11.03 -9.52
CA ILE A 149 3.96 -10.21 -8.96
C ILE A 149 4.04 -8.94 -9.80
N ASP A 150 3.85 -7.76 -9.19
CA ASP A 150 3.90 -6.46 -9.89
C ASP A 150 5.18 -6.36 -10.75
N ALA A 151 6.34 -6.57 -10.13
CA ALA A 151 7.61 -6.69 -10.82
C ALA A 151 8.55 -7.71 -10.18
N CYS A 152 9.24 -8.50 -11.00
CA CYS A 152 10.30 -9.40 -10.56
C CYS A 152 11.51 -9.25 -11.49
N MET A 153 12.68 -8.96 -10.94
CA MET A 153 13.92 -8.83 -11.73
C MET A 153 15.03 -9.74 -11.19
N LYS A 154 15.99 -10.08 -12.05
CA LYS A 154 17.19 -10.82 -11.65
C LYS A 154 18.40 -9.88 -11.66
N ASP A 155 19.10 -9.79 -10.54
CA ASP A 155 20.31 -8.97 -10.41
C ASP A 155 21.57 -9.68 -10.94
N ASP A 156 22.68 -8.95 -10.98
CA ASP A 156 23.98 -9.45 -11.46
C ASP A 156 24.53 -10.63 -10.65
N GLU A 157 24.11 -10.78 -9.39
CA GLU A 157 24.49 -11.89 -8.49
C GLU A 157 23.55 -13.10 -8.62
N GLY A 158 22.58 -13.02 -9.52
CA GLY A 158 21.57 -14.03 -9.79
C GLY A 158 20.47 -14.10 -8.73
N ASN A 159 20.32 -13.09 -7.88
CA ASN A 159 19.19 -13.00 -6.96
C ASN A 159 17.94 -12.53 -7.72
N TYR A 160 16.79 -13.10 -7.39
CA TYR A 160 15.48 -12.68 -7.87
C TYR A 160 14.86 -11.72 -6.86
N ILE A 161 14.53 -10.52 -7.31
CA ILE A 161 13.99 -9.45 -6.47
C ILE A 161 12.53 -9.27 -6.85
N ILE A 162 11.64 -9.67 -5.95
CA ILE A 162 10.20 -9.41 -6.01
C ILE A 162 9.96 -8.00 -5.47
N ILE A 163 9.36 -7.15 -6.28
CA ILE A 163 9.06 -5.75 -5.97
C ILE A 163 7.55 -5.58 -6.02
N ASP A 164 6.96 -5.08 -4.94
CA ASP A 164 5.58 -4.59 -4.90
C ASP A 164 5.60 -3.05 -4.82
N TRP A 165 4.86 -2.39 -5.71
CA TRP A 165 4.80 -0.92 -5.73
C TRP A 165 3.73 -0.42 -4.75
N LYS A 166 4.12 0.45 -3.81
CA LYS A 166 3.21 1.00 -2.81
C LYS A 166 3.11 2.51 -2.91
N THR A 167 1.88 3.00 -3.04
CA THR A 167 1.54 4.43 -2.92
C THR A 167 1.07 4.80 -1.52
N SER A 168 1.10 3.87 -0.56
CA SER A 168 0.76 4.11 0.84
C SER A 168 1.91 4.73 1.63
N SER A 169 1.65 5.08 2.89
CA SER A 169 2.71 5.41 3.85
C SER A 169 3.68 4.24 4.03
N LYS A 170 4.94 4.58 4.30
CA LYS A 170 6.03 3.59 4.47
C LYS A 170 5.85 2.78 5.74
N TYR A 171 6.14 1.48 5.66
CA TYR A 171 6.12 0.61 6.83
C TYR A 171 7.31 0.85 7.76
N SER A 172 7.04 0.74 9.07
CA SER A 172 8.08 0.53 10.08
C SER A 172 8.64 -0.88 9.96
N ALA A 173 9.78 -1.18 10.60
CA ALA A 173 10.32 -2.55 10.59
C ALA A 173 9.32 -3.58 11.15
N LYS A 174 8.62 -3.24 12.24
CA LYS A 174 7.57 -4.10 12.80
C LYS A 174 6.39 -4.29 11.84
N THR A 175 5.91 -3.20 11.25
CA THR A 175 4.78 -3.23 10.30
C THR A 175 5.14 -3.97 9.01
N ALA A 176 6.41 -3.93 8.59
CA ALA A 176 6.90 -4.65 7.42
C ALA A 176 6.68 -6.16 7.58
N ASP A 177 7.10 -6.75 8.70
CA ASP A 177 6.89 -8.19 8.96
C ASP A 177 5.39 -8.54 8.98
N GLU A 178 4.56 -7.68 9.60
CA GLU A 178 3.10 -7.84 9.68
C GLU A 178 2.35 -7.66 8.36
N LYS A 179 2.99 -7.07 7.33
CA LYS A 179 2.42 -6.85 6.00
C LYS A 179 3.11 -7.65 4.89
N ALA A 180 4.19 -8.37 5.20
CA ALA A 180 5.01 -9.11 4.23
C ALA A 180 4.32 -10.35 3.61
N GLY A 181 3.17 -10.78 4.13
CA GLY A 181 2.57 -12.07 3.77
C GLY A 181 2.38 -12.30 2.27
N GLN A 182 1.93 -11.29 1.51
CA GLN A 182 1.81 -11.37 0.05
C GLN A 182 3.15 -11.74 -0.60
N LEU A 183 4.19 -10.98 -0.26
CA LEU A 183 5.53 -11.16 -0.81
C LEU A 183 6.14 -12.49 -0.39
N VAL A 184 5.90 -12.94 0.84
CA VAL A 184 6.32 -14.26 1.34
C VAL A 184 5.68 -15.38 0.53
N ILE A 185 4.36 -15.32 0.29
CA ILE A 185 3.64 -16.31 -0.52
C ILE A 185 4.17 -16.33 -1.96
N TYR A 186 4.46 -15.17 -2.54
CA TYR A 186 5.05 -15.08 -3.89
C TYR A 186 6.47 -15.63 -3.94
N ALA A 187 7.30 -15.36 -2.93
CA ALA A 187 8.63 -15.92 -2.80
C ALA A 187 8.58 -17.45 -2.69
N LEU A 188 7.67 -18.01 -1.90
CA LEU A 188 7.48 -19.47 -1.81
C LEU A 188 7.04 -20.08 -3.14
N GLY A 189 6.21 -19.39 -3.92
CA GLY A 189 5.83 -19.83 -5.25
C GLY A 189 7.01 -19.86 -6.23
N LEU A 190 7.86 -18.83 -6.22
CA LEU A 190 9.13 -18.83 -6.96
C LEU A 190 10.07 -19.95 -6.49
N HIS A 191 10.15 -20.16 -5.18
CA HIS A 191 10.96 -21.23 -4.60
C HIS A 191 10.52 -22.61 -5.08
N LYS A 192 9.22 -22.86 -5.05
CA LYS A 192 8.62 -24.11 -5.55
C LYS A 192 8.82 -24.31 -7.05
N ALA A 193 8.97 -23.22 -7.81
CA ALA A 193 9.32 -23.25 -9.23
C ALA A 193 10.82 -23.52 -9.50
N GLY A 194 11.64 -23.74 -8.47
CA GLY A 194 13.03 -24.16 -8.58
C GLY A 194 14.07 -23.09 -8.27
N ILE A 195 13.66 -21.92 -7.77
CA ILE A 195 14.60 -20.86 -7.36
C ILE A 195 15.03 -21.12 -5.91
N PRO A 196 16.34 -21.14 -5.59
CA PRO A 196 16.78 -21.27 -4.19
C PRO A 196 16.24 -20.12 -3.33
N ILE A 197 15.72 -20.41 -2.14
CA ILE A 197 15.04 -19.40 -1.30
C ILE A 197 15.98 -18.27 -0.89
N GLU A 198 17.26 -18.58 -0.65
CA GLU A 198 18.33 -17.63 -0.34
C GLU A 198 18.69 -16.72 -1.52
N LYS A 199 18.28 -17.07 -2.73
CA LYS A 199 18.39 -16.24 -3.93
C LYS A 199 17.15 -15.40 -4.18
N ILE A 200 16.13 -15.43 -3.31
CA ILE A 200 14.94 -14.60 -3.44
C ILE A 200 15.01 -13.46 -2.43
N LYS A 201 14.80 -12.23 -2.91
CA LYS A 201 14.68 -11.03 -2.09
C LYS A 201 13.29 -10.46 -2.31
N ILE A 202 12.66 -10.00 -1.25
CA ILE A 202 11.35 -9.33 -1.30
C ILE A 202 11.48 -7.89 -0.82
N CYS A 203 10.83 -6.97 -1.51
CA CYS A 203 10.77 -5.58 -1.09
C CYS A 203 9.51 -4.88 -1.58
N TRP A 204 9.22 -3.75 -0.94
CA TRP A 204 8.34 -2.73 -1.49
C TRP A 204 9.15 -1.59 -2.06
N ASN A 205 8.69 -1.02 -3.16
CA ASN A 205 9.08 0.32 -3.59
C ASN A 205 7.99 1.29 -3.17
N PHE A 206 8.28 2.14 -2.18
CA PHE A 206 7.34 3.13 -1.67
C PHE A 206 7.43 4.42 -2.48
N LEU A 207 6.48 4.61 -3.40
CA LEU A 207 6.53 5.66 -4.42
C LEU A 207 6.49 7.06 -3.81
N LYS A 208 5.89 7.23 -2.62
CA LYS A 208 5.86 8.50 -1.90
C LYS A 208 7.21 8.93 -1.29
N TYR A 209 8.19 8.03 -1.23
CA TYR A 209 9.41 8.23 -0.47
C TYR A 209 10.65 8.10 -1.35
N VAL A 210 11.72 8.77 -0.91
CA VAL A 210 13.09 8.62 -1.42
C VAL A 210 14.03 8.25 -0.28
N ASP A 211 15.08 7.51 -0.61
CA ASP A 211 16.23 7.35 0.25
C ASP A 211 17.29 8.39 -0.13
N VAL A 212 17.68 9.21 0.86
CA VAL A 212 18.72 10.22 0.73
C VAL A 212 19.95 9.74 1.48
N GLU A 213 20.97 9.36 0.72
CA GLU A 213 22.31 9.10 1.20
C GLU A 213 23.06 10.44 1.26
N TYR A 214 23.67 10.75 2.41
CA TYR A 214 24.40 11.99 2.60
C TYR A 214 25.68 11.83 3.42
N ALA A 215 26.72 12.58 3.05
CA ALA A 215 27.98 12.61 3.78
C ALA A 215 27.86 13.42 5.09
N GLN A 216 28.53 12.94 6.13
CA GLN A 216 28.71 13.64 7.39
C GLN A 216 30.12 14.26 7.49
N LYS A 217 30.31 15.24 8.37
CA LYS A 217 31.64 15.89 8.59
C LYS A 217 32.75 14.90 8.97
N ASN A 218 32.41 13.79 9.61
CA ASN A 218 33.37 12.75 10.01
C ASN A 218 33.72 11.79 8.85
N GLY A 219 33.29 12.08 7.62
CA GLY A 219 33.53 11.25 6.44
C GLY A 219 32.63 10.02 6.32
N LYS A 220 31.78 9.74 7.32
CA LYS A 220 30.80 8.64 7.24
C LYS A 220 29.60 9.06 6.39
N THR A 221 29.02 8.07 5.74
CA THR A 221 27.77 8.22 5.00
C THR A 221 26.60 7.73 5.84
N LYS A 222 25.48 8.45 5.77
CA LYS A 222 24.23 8.04 6.39
C LYS A 222 23.11 8.09 5.36
N THR A 223 22.20 7.14 5.44
CA THR A 223 20.97 7.13 4.64
C THR A 223 19.79 7.44 5.54
N ARG A 224 18.85 8.23 5.02
CA ARG A 224 17.55 8.43 5.64
C ARG A 224 16.47 8.41 4.57
N THR A 225 15.30 7.90 4.93
CA THR A 225 14.13 7.94 4.07
C THR A 225 13.33 9.22 4.33
N VAL A 226 12.87 9.87 3.27
CA VAL A 226 12.13 11.15 3.32
C VAL A 226 10.91 11.06 2.39
N GLU A 227 9.76 11.61 2.78
CA GLU A 227 8.65 11.83 1.84
C GLU A 227 9.05 12.85 0.79
N ARG A 228 8.68 12.62 -0.47
CA ARG A 228 9.16 13.41 -1.60
C ARG A 228 8.79 14.89 -1.47
N TYR A 229 7.62 15.22 -0.94
CA TYR A 229 7.18 16.61 -0.71
C TYR A 229 7.96 17.34 0.39
N LYS A 230 8.82 16.64 1.14
CA LYS A 230 9.61 17.18 2.27
C LYS A 230 11.12 17.09 2.05
N ILE A 231 11.60 16.83 0.84
CA ILE A 231 13.04 16.70 0.56
C ILE A 231 13.81 17.95 1.01
N GLY A 232 13.38 19.13 0.56
CA GLY A 232 13.98 20.42 0.88
C GLY A 232 13.95 20.70 2.37
N ASP A 233 12.77 20.58 3.00
CA ASP A 233 12.59 20.77 4.44
C ASP A 233 13.49 19.85 5.25
N ALA A 234 13.51 18.57 4.92
CA ALA A 234 14.32 17.61 5.65
C ALA A 234 15.81 17.92 5.53
N LEU A 235 16.29 18.42 4.38
CA LEU A 235 17.73 18.58 4.09
C LEU A 235 18.34 19.87 4.64
N GLN A 236 17.52 20.86 5.03
CA GLN A 236 17.98 22.19 5.46
C GLN A 236 19.19 22.18 6.39
N SER A 237 19.10 21.47 7.53
CA SER A 237 20.16 21.48 8.55
C SER A 237 21.48 20.91 8.04
N ASN A 238 21.44 19.87 7.21
CA ASN A 238 22.65 19.24 6.68
C ASN A 238 23.23 20.06 5.51
N VAL A 239 22.37 20.65 4.67
CA VAL A 239 22.77 21.53 3.58
C VAL A 239 23.43 22.80 4.13
N LYS A 240 22.83 23.45 5.14
CA LYS A 240 23.41 24.61 5.83
C LYS A 240 24.82 24.32 6.32
N MET A 241 25.01 23.15 6.92
CA MET A 241 26.31 22.72 7.44
C MET A 241 27.38 22.62 6.33
N TRP A 242 27.04 22.03 5.18
CA TRP A 242 27.96 21.90 4.05
C TRP A 242 28.22 23.22 3.33
N LEU A 243 27.20 24.06 3.16
CA LEU A 243 27.34 25.41 2.60
C LEU A 243 28.33 26.23 3.44
N SER A 244 28.13 26.30 4.76
CA SER A 244 29.05 26.99 5.66
C SER A 244 30.46 26.38 5.66
N HIS A 245 30.57 25.04 5.55
CA HIS A 245 31.88 24.39 5.48
C HIS A 245 32.69 24.79 4.24
N TYR A 246 32.01 25.01 3.11
CA TYR A 246 32.64 25.43 1.85
C TYR A 246 32.65 26.96 1.64
N GLY A 247 32.27 27.74 2.66
CA GLY A 247 32.34 29.21 2.61
C GLY A 247 31.21 29.88 1.82
N TYR A 248 30.09 29.20 1.57
CA TYR A 248 28.90 29.79 0.97
C TYR A 248 27.98 30.42 2.02
N GLU A 249 27.38 31.56 1.68
CA GLU A 249 26.30 32.19 2.46
C GLU A 249 25.01 31.34 2.37
N PRO A 250 24.54 30.70 3.47
CA PRO A 250 23.52 29.67 3.35
C PRO A 250 22.11 30.15 3.00
N ASP A 251 21.74 31.36 3.42
CA ASP A 251 20.32 31.77 3.47
C ASP A 251 19.63 31.77 2.09
N GLU A 252 20.32 32.23 1.04
CA GLU A 252 19.76 32.22 -0.32
C GLU A 252 19.58 30.80 -0.86
N TYR A 253 20.56 29.93 -0.62
CA TYR A 253 20.51 28.52 -1.04
C TYR A 253 19.44 27.73 -0.28
N LEU A 254 19.29 27.98 1.02
CA LEU A 254 18.25 27.34 1.84
C LEU A 254 16.86 27.77 1.41
N LYS A 255 16.67 29.06 1.07
CA LYS A 255 15.41 29.53 0.49
C LYS A 255 15.10 28.81 -0.82
N LYS A 256 16.07 28.76 -1.75
CA LYS A 256 15.90 28.03 -3.04
C LYS A 256 15.63 26.54 -2.83
N LEU A 257 16.29 25.89 -1.86
CA LEU A 257 16.06 24.49 -1.50
C LEU A 257 14.61 24.26 -1.02
N LEU A 258 14.09 25.16 -0.19
CA LEU A 258 12.71 25.08 0.30
C LEU A 258 11.70 25.33 -0.82
N ASP A 259 11.91 26.38 -1.62
CA ASP A 259 11.00 26.80 -2.69
C ASP A 259 10.92 25.76 -3.82
N SER A 260 12.07 25.16 -4.19
CA SER A 260 12.14 24.15 -5.26
C SER A 260 11.96 22.71 -4.77
N ASN A 261 12.12 22.47 -3.46
CA ASN A 261 12.19 21.14 -2.86
C ASN A 261 13.22 20.21 -3.54
N SER A 262 14.29 20.79 -4.10
CA SER A 262 15.36 20.08 -4.83
C SER A 262 16.75 20.57 -4.42
N ILE A 263 17.73 19.66 -4.50
CA ILE A 263 19.16 19.96 -4.31
C ILE A 263 19.82 20.57 -5.55
N ASP A 264 19.12 20.69 -6.67
CA ASP A 264 19.69 21.17 -7.95
C ASP A 264 20.19 22.62 -7.88
N ASN A 265 19.64 23.41 -6.94
CA ASN A 265 20.04 24.79 -6.73
C ASN A 265 21.30 24.95 -5.85
N LEU A 266 21.86 23.85 -5.34
CA LEU A 266 23.05 23.88 -4.48
C LEU A 266 24.34 23.92 -5.32
N PRO A 267 25.43 24.50 -4.80
CA PRO A 267 26.73 24.41 -5.44
C PRO A 267 27.14 22.95 -5.65
N GLU A 268 27.79 22.63 -6.78
CA GLU A 268 28.13 21.24 -7.14
C GLU A 268 28.89 20.50 -6.03
N ILE A 269 29.85 21.16 -5.37
CA ILE A 269 30.63 20.57 -4.26
C ILE A 269 29.76 20.17 -3.05
N VAL A 270 28.62 20.84 -2.87
CA VAL A 270 27.62 20.51 -1.85
C VAL A 270 26.66 19.45 -2.39
N LYS A 271 26.22 19.56 -3.65
CA LYS A 271 25.32 18.60 -4.29
C LYS A 271 25.92 17.18 -4.32
N GLU A 272 27.21 17.07 -4.60
CA GLU A 272 27.98 15.82 -4.56
C GLU A 272 27.99 15.11 -3.20
N LYS A 273 27.58 15.80 -2.11
CA LYS A 273 27.43 15.19 -0.79
C LYS A 273 26.15 14.38 -0.64
N TYR A 274 25.27 14.40 -1.63
CA TYR A 274 23.96 13.77 -1.61
C TYR A 274 23.78 12.82 -2.78
N LYS A 275 23.10 11.71 -2.51
CA LYS A 275 22.56 10.81 -3.53
C LYS A 275 21.12 10.48 -3.14
N ILE A 276 20.19 10.79 -4.03
CA ILE A 276 18.76 10.55 -3.85
C ILE A 276 18.35 9.40 -4.77
N THR A 277 17.74 8.37 -4.19
CA THR A 277 17.21 7.20 -4.93
C THR A 277 15.79 6.88 -4.48
N ASP A 278 15.08 6.06 -5.25
CA ASP A 278 13.77 5.57 -4.81
C ASP A 278 13.88 4.73 -3.54
N CYS A 279 12.81 4.73 -2.74
CA CYS A 279 12.77 4.04 -1.46
C CYS A 279 12.39 2.57 -1.63
N PHE A 280 13.37 1.68 -1.43
CA PHE A 280 13.14 0.24 -1.40
C PHE A 280 13.25 -0.29 0.03
N VAL A 281 12.17 -0.87 0.55
CA VAL A 281 12.14 -1.48 1.87
C VAL A 281 12.19 -2.99 1.72
N TYR A 282 13.36 -3.57 1.98
CA TYR A 282 13.59 -5.01 1.93
C TYR A 282 13.15 -5.69 3.23
N VAL A 283 12.57 -6.89 3.09
CA VAL A 283 12.24 -7.76 4.22
C VAL A 283 13.09 -9.03 4.13
N PRO A 284 13.89 -9.35 5.16
CA PRO A 284 14.61 -10.62 5.19
C PRO A 284 13.65 -11.82 5.23
N LEU A 285 13.79 -12.74 4.27
CA LEU A 285 13.05 -14.01 4.24
C LEU A 285 13.63 -15.01 5.26
N THR A 286 13.42 -14.75 6.55
CA THR A 286 13.82 -15.69 7.61
C THR A 286 12.85 -16.88 7.67
N ASN A 287 13.33 -18.02 8.15
CA ASN A 287 12.47 -19.20 8.36
C ASN A 287 11.29 -18.90 9.31
N SER A 288 11.50 -18.06 10.33
CA SER A 288 10.43 -17.67 11.26
C SER A 288 9.36 -16.81 10.60
N LEU A 289 9.74 -15.88 9.73
CA LEU A 289 8.79 -15.07 8.95
C LEU A 289 8.02 -15.93 7.95
N ILE A 290 8.71 -16.84 7.26
CA ILE A 290 8.08 -17.78 6.32
C ILE A 290 7.05 -18.64 7.06
N GLN A 291 7.44 -19.28 8.15
CA GLN A 291 6.57 -20.19 8.89
C GLN A 291 5.37 -19.45 9.48
N SER A 292 5.57 -18.26 10.06
CA SER A 292 4.47 -17.49 10.65
C SER A 292 3.40 -17.12 9.62
N TRP A 293 3.79 -16.77 8.40
CA TRP A 293 2.86 -16.47 7.32
C TRP A 293 2.20 -17.71 6.72
N VAL A 294 2.92 -18.82 6.58
CA VAL A 294 2.34 -20.11 6.15
C VAL A 294 1.27 -20.55 7.14
N ASP A 295 1.59 -20.55 8.44
CA ASP A 295 0.64 -20.94 9.49
C ASP A 295 -0.57 -20.02 9.52
N LYS A 296 -0.35 -18.69 9.45
CA LYS A 296 -1.43 -17.71 9.42
C LYS A 296 -2.36 -17.92 8.23
N VAL A 297 -1.82 -18.21 7.05
CA VAL A 297 -2.61 -18.50 5.85
C VAL A 297 -3.40 -19.80 6.01
N LYS A 298 -2.76 -20.89 6.46
CA LYS A 298 -3.44 -22.18 6.70
C LYS A 298 -4.59 -22.03 7.69
N ASN A 299 -4.34 -21.36 8.83
CA ASN A 299 -5.35 -21.12 9.87
C ASN A 299 -6.49 -20.24 9.35
N THR A 300 -6.18 -19.21 8.56
CA THR A 300 -7.19 -18.33 7.97
C THR A 300 -8.08 -19.07 6.99
N VAL A 301 -7.50 -19.91 6.12
CA VAL A 301 -8.27 -20.72 5.16
C VAL A 301 -9.17 -21.73 5.87
N ALA A 302 -8.66 -22.39 6.92
CA ALA A 302 -9.46 -23.30 7.74
C ALA A 302 -10.64 -22.58 8.43
N ASP A 303 -10.43 -21.37 8.96
CA ASP A 303 -11.50 -20.56 9.55
C ASP A 303 -12.56 -20.15 8.51
N ILE A 304 -12.12 -19.71 7.32
CA ILE A 304 -13.03 -19.42 6.21
C ILE A 304 -13.89 -20.64 5.88
N GLU A 305 -13.27 -21.82 5.75
CA GLU A 305 -13.98 -23.06 5.42
C GLU A 305 -15.03 -23.45 6.45
N LEU A 306 -14.69 -23.29 7.73
CA LEU A 306 -15.61 -23.53 8.83
C LEU A 306 -16.82 -22.58 8.79
N ARG A 307 -16.58 -21.27 8.59
CA ARG A 307 -17.65 -20.27 8.53
C ARG A 307 -18.51 -20.39 7.27
N GLU A 308 -17.91 -20.76 6.14
CA GLU A 308 -18.64 -21.07 4.90
C GLU A 308 -19.57 -22.29 5.11
N ALA A 309 -19.10 -23.34 5.78
CA ALA A 309 -19.92 -24.51 6.11
C ALA A 309 -21.07 -24.17 7.09
N ASP A 310 -20.80 -23.36 8.11
CA ASP A 310 -21.83 -22.86 9.02
C ASP A 310 -22.88 -22.03 8.29
N TYR A 311 -22.45 -21.14 7.39
CA TYR A 311 -23.37 -20.37 6.56
C TYR A 311 -24.18 -21.27 5.62
N GLU A 312 -23.57 -22.28 5.00
CA GLU A 312 -24.26 -23.26 4.16
C GLU A 312 -25.40 -23.93 4.92
N LYS A 313 -25.16 -24.28 6.19
CA LYS A 313 -26.11 -24.98 7.06
C LYS A 313 -27.20 -24.09 7.65
N TYR A 314 -26.83 -22.92 8.18
CA TYR A 314 -27.74 -22.07 8.98
C TYR A 314 -28.24 -20.84 8.23
N LYS A 315 -27.64 -20.50 7.08
CA LYS A 315 -27.93 -19.30 6.28
C LYS A 315 -27.93 -18.00 7.11
N SER A 316 -27.09 -17.96 8.13
CA SER A 316 -26.94 -16.84 9.06
C SER A 316 -25.62 -16.13 8.82
N ASP A 317 -25.64 -14.81 8.68
CA ASP A 317 -24.44 -13.99 8.49
C ASP A 317 -23.59 -13.87 9.76
N LYS A 318 -24.12 -14.29 10.91
CA LYS A 318 -23.48 -14.15 12.23
C LYS A 318 -22.12 -14.84 12.35
N SER A 319 -21.87 -15.93 11.60
CA SER A 319 -20.55 -16.58 11.59
C SER A 319 -19.46 -15.67 11.01
N PHE A 320 -19.83 -14.69 10.18
CA PHE A 320 -18.92 -13.74 9.54
C PHE A 320 -18.88 -12.37 10.21
N TRP A 321 -19.55 -12.17 11.36
CA TRP A 321 -19.46 -10.89 12.04
C TRP A 321 -18.05 -10.63 12.56
N ASP A 322 -17.55 -9.42 12.31
CA ASP A 322 -16.31 -8.93 12.92
C ASP A 322 -16.51 -8.77 14.43
N SER A 323 -15.45 -9.03 15.21
CA SER A 323 -15.51 -8.78 16.66
C SER A 323 -15.50 -7.27 16.93
N PRO A 324 -16.07 -6.80 18.06
CA PRO A 324 -16.02 -5.39 18.43
C PRO A 324 -14.59 -4.81 18.44
N GLU A 325 -13.63 -5.57 18.94
CA GLU A 325 -12.21 -5.17 19.00
C GLU A 325 -11.60 -5.06 17.60
N GLN A 326 -11.98 -5.94 16.68
CA GLN A 326 -11.56 -5.87 15.29
C GLN A 326 -12.18 -4.68 14.55
N VAL A 327 -13.47 -4.41 14.78
CA VAL A 327 -14.16 -3.24 14.21
C VAL A 327 -13.52 -1.94 14.68
N GLU A 328 -13.21 -1.84 15.97
CA GLU A 328 -12.52 -0.69 16.55
C GLU A 328 -11.13 -0.49 15.95
N LYS A 329 -10.33 -1.57 15.92
CA LYS A 329 -8.97 -1.55 15.37
C LYS A 329 -8.92 -1.14 13.90
N GLU A 330 -9.86 -1.61 13.08
CA GLU A 330 -9.90 -1.36 11.64
C GLU A 330 -10.90 -0.23 11.28
N SER A 331 -11.32 0.58 12.25
CA SER A 331 -12.35 1.61 12.07
C SER A 331 -12.01 2.64 10.98
N TYR A 332 -10.74 3.04 10.86
CA TYR A 332 -10.26 3.87 9.75
C TYR A 332 -10.42 3.19 8.38
N TYR A 333 -10.10 1.89 8.31
CA TYR A 333 -10.29 1.12 7.08
C TYR A 333 -11.79 1.09 6.70
N PHE A 334 -12.68 0.82 7.65
CA PHE A 334 -14.12 0.82 7.38
C PHE A 334 -14.69 2.19 6.98
N SER A 335 -14.20 3.26 7.61
CA SER A 335 -14.66 4.62 7.31
C SER A 335 -14.14 5.15 5.97
N THR A 336 -12.93 4.73 5.57
CA THR A 336 -12.19 5.36 4.47
C THR A 336 -11.94 4.44 3.28
N LEU A 337 -11.48 3.21 3.52
CA LEU A 337 -10.93 2.30 2.50
C LEU A 337 -11.90 1.20 2.06
N CYS A 338 -12.80 0.75 2.94
CA CYS A 338 -13.75 -0.31 2.64
C CYS A 338 -14.75 0.13 1.57
N GLY A 339 -14.99 -0.74 0.60
CA GLY A 339 -15.97 -0.53 -0.47
C GLY A 339 -17.43 -0.66 -0.03
N TYR A 340 -17.69 -1.08 1.22
CA TYR A 340 -19.03 -1.20 1.78
C TYR A 340 -19.27 -0.15 2.86
N SER A 341 -20.36 0.61 2.72
CA SER A 341 -20.81 1.58 3.69
C SER A 341 -21.44 0.92 4.92
N ARG A 342 -21.72 1.72 5.96
CA ARG A 342 -22.51 1.30 7.13
C ARG A 342 -23.87 0.68 6.75
N LYS A 343 -24.46 1.10 5.63
CA LYS A 343 -25.74 0.55 5.15
C LYS A 343 -25.66 -0.96 4.89
N LEU A 344 -24.52 -1.43 4.38
CA LEU A 344 -24.30 -2.84 4.05
C LEU A 344 -23.49 -3.55 5.14
N HIS A 345 -22.52 -2.87 5.75
CA HIS A 345 -21.58 -3.45 6.70
C HIS A 345 -22.10 -3.42 8.15
N LYS A 346 -22.97 -4.38 8.49
CA LYS A 346 -23.70 -4.41 9.77
C LYS A 346 -22.84 -4.30 11.04
N PRO A 347 -21.70 -5.03 11.17
CA PRO A 347 -20.87 -4.91 12.38
C PRO A 347 -20.30 -3.50 12.58
N PHE A 348 -19.96 -2.82 11.48
CA PHE A 348 -19.42 -1.46 11.52
C PHE A 348 -20.51 -0.44 11.85
N ASP A 349 -21.72 -0.62 11.29
CA ASP A 349 -22.86 0.23 11.64
C ASP A 349 -23.25 0.11 13.11
N GLU A 350 -23.25 -1.11 13.67
CA GLU A 350 -23.52 -1.32 15.09
C GLU A 350 -22.47 -0.61 15.97
N TYR A 351 -21.19 -0.68 15.60
CA TYR A 351 -20.11 0.03 16.28
C TYR A 351 -20.31 1.55 16.25
N CYS A 352 -20.53 2.14 15.09
CA CYS A 352 -20.78 3.58 14.96
C CYS A 352 -22.01 4.03 15.74
N SER A 353 -23.12 3.28 15.66
CA SER A 353 -24.36 3.59 16.37
C SER A 353 -24.19 3.60 17.90
N LYS A 354 -23.35 2.70 18.45
CA LYS A 354 -23.01 2.70 19.88
C LYS A 354 -22.24 3.95 20.28
N ILE A 355 -21.36 4.46 19.41
CA ILE A 355 -20.54 5.63 19.70
C ILE A 355 -21.36 6.91 19.61
N GLU A 356 -22.21 7.03 18.59
CA GLU A 356 -23.17 8.12 18.45
C GLU A 356 -24.11 8.22 19.65
N LYS A 357 -24.58 7.07 20.16
CA LYS A 357 -25.41 7.02 21.37
C LYS A 357 -24.64 7.51 22.60
N ARG A 358 -23.41 7.05 22.81
CA ARG A 358 -22.56 7.52 23.93
C ARG A 358 -22.32 9.03 23.88
N LYS A 359 -22.11 9.59 22.68
CA LYS A 359 -21.95 11.03 22.49
C LYS A 359 -23.22 11.80 22.86
N LYS A 360 -24.38 11.37 22.36
CA LYS A 360 -25.66 11.98 22.73
C LYS A 360 -25.91 11.93 24.23
N ASP A 361 -25.63 10.79 24.86
CA ASP A 361 -25.78 10.64 26.31
C ASP A 361 -24.81 11.55 27.09
N SER A 362 -23.61 11.85 26.55
CA SER A 362 -22.66 12.82 27.12
C SER A 362 -23.00 14.29 26.84
N GLU A 363 -23.57 14.59 25.68
CA GLU A 363 -24.01 15.94 25.27
C GLU A 363 -25.33 16.33 25.93
N ILE A 364 -26.22 15.39 26.26
CA ILE A 364 -27.42 15.67 27.07
C ILE A 364 -27.04 16.16 28.49
N GLY A 365 -25.79 15.96 28.92
CA GLY A 365 -25.21 16.59 30.12
C GLY A 365 -24.79 18.06 29.95
N ILE A 366 -24.71 18.59 28.73
CA ILE A 366 -24.30 19.97 28.41
C ILE A 366 -25.19 20.49 27.27
N VAL A 367 -26.23 21.25 27.62
CA VAL A 367 -27.23 21.80 26.69
C VAL A 367 -26.61 22.63 25.55
N GLY A 368 -26.94 22.32 24.29
CA GLY A 368 -26.83 23.26 23.17
C GLY A 368 -26.78 22.67 21.75
N ASP A 369 -27.95 22.62 21.09
CA ASP A 369 -28.25 22.59 19.65
C ASP A 369 -27.49 21.66 18.66
N THR A 370 -28.25 20.79 17.99
CA THR A 370 -27.76 19.75 17.07
C THR A 370 -28.07 20.08 15.61
N ASN A 371 -27.02 20.16 14.79
CA ASN A 371 -27.08 19.85 13.36
C ASN A 371 -26.30 18.56 13.13
N LEU A 372 -27.03 17.44 13.08
CA LEU A 372 -26.49 16.10 12.86
C LEU A 372 -26.17 15.90 11.36
N SER A 373 -25.00 16.37 10.95
CA SER A 373 -24.28 15.77 9.82
C SER A 373 -23.38 14.63 10.36
N GLU A 374 -23.03 13.68 9.50
CA GLU A 374 -22.20 12.49 9.81
C GLU A 374 -20.77 12.86 10.24
N ASP A 375 -20.62 13.53 11.37
CA ASP A 375 -19.33 13.94 11.89
C ASP A 375 -18.59 12.74 12.52
N LEU A 376 -17.86 12.04 11.66
CA LEU A 376 -16.94 10.96 12.00
C LEU A 376 -15.51 11.46 12.26
N SER A 377 -15.30 12.77 12.48
CA SER A 377 -13.97 13.36 12.73
C SER A 377 -13.21 12.70 13.89
N TRP A 378 -13.94 12.22 14.90
CA TRP A 378 -13.41 11.53 16.08
C TRP A 378 -12.69 10.21 15.78
N LEU A 379 -12.90 9.58 14.61
CA LEU A 379 -12.13 8.40 14.19
C LEU A 379 -10.66 8.71 13.91
N ASN A 380 -10.29 9.99 13.84
CA ASN A 380 -8.92 10.43 13.62
C ASN A 380 -8.14 10.66 14.94
N GLU A 381 -8.79 10.52 16.10
CA GLU A 381 -8.18 10.75 17.43
C GLU A 381 -7.75 9.45 18.14
N ILE A 382 -7.97 8.29 17.51
CA ILE A 382 -7.54 6.94 17.95
C ILE A 382 -6.44 6.47 17.00
#